data_AF-A0A448TTI1-F1
#
_entry.id   AF-A0A448TTI1-F1
#
_cell.length_a   1.000
_cell.length_b   1.000
_cell.length_c   1.000
_cell.angle_alpha   90.00
_cell.angle_beta   90.00
_cell.angle_gamma   90.00
#
_symmetry.space_group_name_H-M   'P 1'
#
loop_
_entity.id
_entity.type
_entity.pdbx_description
1 polymer ?
#
loop_
_entity_poly.entity_id
_entity_poly.type
_entity_poly.pdbx_seq_one_letter_code
_entity_poly.pdbx_strand_id
1 'polypeptide(L)'
;MIKTVYFVPAAYFGDVKEFQLMERLTRLFEDHGLIVVHNVEEAQLIIAFGNSLTPNDAYKGKKVYLADEEKAFNDSKAVLEKALKECKPYEDYLK
;
A
#
# COMPACT_ATOMS: atom_id res chain seq x y z
N MET A 1 0.01 -15.94 5.37
CA MET A 1 -1.05 -14.97 5.74
C MET A 1 -0.39 -13.61 5.86
N ILE A 2 -0.84 -12.58 5.14
CA ILE A 2 -0.25 -11.23 5.20
C ILE A 2 -0.57 -10.66 6.58
N LYS A 3 0.45 -10.12 7.28
CA LYS A 3 0.28 -9.50 8.60
C LYS A 3 0.82 -8.07 8.67
N THR A 4 1.83 -7.75 7.87
CA THR A 4 2.51 -6.45 7.91
C THR A 4 2.37 -5.74 6.56
N VAL A 5 2.02 -4.46 6.60
CA VAL A 5 1.74 -3.64 5.41
C VAL A 5 2.54 -2.35 5.47
N TYR A 6 3.13 -1.95 4.34
CA TYR A 6 3.81 -0.67 4.17
C TYR A 6 3.12 0.14 3.09
N PHE A 7 2.83 1.41 3.39
CA PHE A 7 2.36 2.36 2.40
C PHE A 7 3.55 3.09 1.80
N VAL A 8 3.66 3.07 0.48
CA VAL A 8 4.71 3.84 -0.21
C VAL A 8 4.34 5.32 -0.12
N PRO A 9 5.16 6.16 0.54
CA PRO A 9 4.96 7.60 0.50
C PRO A 9 5.23 8.06 -0.93
N ALA A 10 4.23 8.64 -1.58
CA ALA A 10 4.40 9.07 -2.95
C ALA A 10 5.10 10.45 -2.97
N ALA A 11 6.16 10.56 -3.78
CA ALA A 11 7.07 11.72 -3.78
C ALA A 11 6.41 13.07 -4.15
N TYR A 12 5.14 13.08 -4.54
CA TYR A 12 4.37 14.27 -4.91
C TYR A 12 3.30 14.67 -3.90
N PHE A 13 3.16 13.96 -2.78
CA PHE A 13 2.08 14.23 -1.84
C PHE A 13 2.56 15.10 -0.67
N GLY A 14 2.48 16.41 -0.90
CA GLY A 14 2.64 17.43 0.13
C GLY A 14 1.31 17.88 0.75
N ASP A 15 0.21 17.19 0.47
CA ASP A 15 -1.14 17.65 0.79
C ASP A 15 -1.77 16.94 2.01
N VAL A 16 -2.57 17.68 2.77
CA VAL A 16 -3.33 17.21 3.95
C VAL A 16 -4.21 15.99 3.62
N LYS A 17 -4.62 15.84 2.35
CA LYS A 17 -5.45 14.72 1.88
C LYS A 17 -4.74 13.37 1.98
N GLU A 18 -3.41 13.31 1.78
CA GLU A 18 -2.69 12.04 1.85
C GLU A 18 -2.55 11.57 3.29
N PHE A 19 -2.21 12.48 4.21
CA PHE A 19 -2.18 12.16 5.63
C PHE A 19 -3.54 11.64 6.10
N GLN A 20 -4.64 12.27 5.69
CA GLN A 20 -5.98 11.77 6.01
C GLN A 20 -6.25 10.39 5.41
N LEU A 21 -5.82 10.13 4.17
CA LEU A 21 -5.96 8.82 3.54
C LEU A 21 -5.13 7.76 4.27
N MET A 22 -3.88 8.06 4.58
CA MET A 22 -2.98 7.17 5.31
C MET A 22 -3.49 6.87 6.71
N GLU A 23 -4.02 7.85 7.44
CA GLU A 23 -4.63 7.62 8.76
C GLU A 23 -5.87 6.71 8.65
N ARG A 24 -6.75 6.96 7.68
CA ARG A 24 -7.94 6.13 7.44
C ARG A 24 -7.56 4.70 7.10
N LEU A 25 -6.62 4.54 6.17
CA LEU A 25 -6.14 3.22 5.76
C LEU A 25 -5.43 2.52 6.91
N THR A 26 -4.57 3.21 7.64
CA THR A 26 -3.87 2.63 8.79
C THR A 26 -4.86 2.06 9.78
N ARG A 27 -5.85 2.85 10.19
CA ARG A 27 -6.89 2.41 11.10
C ARG A 27 -7.70 1.24 10.55
N LEU A 28 -8.05 1.26 9.26
CA LEU A 28 -8.83 0.21 8.62
C LEU A 28 -8.06 -1.11 8.49
N PHE A 29 -6.75 -1.04 8.26
CA PHE A 29 -5.88 -2.21 8.22
C PHE A 29 -5.67 -2.79 9.62
N GLU A 30 -5.47 -1.93 10.62
CA GLU A 30 -5.37 -2.33 12.03
C GLU A 30 -6.66 -2.98 12.55
N ASP A 31 -7.84 -2.46 12.17
CA ASP A 31 -9.15 -3.06 12.50
C ASP A 31 -9.29 -4.49 11.94
N HIS A 32 -8.61 -4.77 10.82
CA HIS A 32 -8.53 -6.10 10.21
C HIS A 32 -7.37 -6.97 10.72
N GLY A 33 -6.67 -6.54 11.77
CA GLY A 33 -5.56 -7.29 12.39
C GLY A 33 -4.25 -7.25 11.60
N LEU A 34 -4.10 -6.27 10.70
CA LEU A 34 -2.85 -5.99 9.99
C LEU A 34 -2.05 -4.92 10.73
N ILE A 35 -0.73 -5.02 10.68
CA ILE A 35 0.18 -4.06 11.30
C ILE A 35 0.77 -3.19 10.21
N VAL A 36 0.55 -1.89 10.30
CA VAL A 36 1.20 -0.93 9.40
C VAL A 36 2.61 -0.68 9.90
N VAL A 37 3.60 -0.97 9.07
CA VAL A 37 5.01 -0.77 9.37
C VAL A 37 5.53 0.45 8.63
N HIS A 38 6.53 1.12 9.21
CA HIS A 38 7.18 2.30 8.62
C HIS A 38 8.41 1.94 7.79
N ASN A 39 8.86 0.69 7.87
CA ASN A 39 9.94 0.17 7.06
C ASN A 39 9.38 -0.81 6.04
N VAL A 40 9.70 -0.56 4.77
CA VAL A 40 9.42 -1.50 3.70
C VAL A 40 9.94 -2.89 4.04
N GLU A 41 11.12 -3.01 4.65
CA GLU A 41 11.81 -4.28 4.99
C GLU A 41 10.95 -5.23 5.83
N GLU A 42 10.18 -4.69 6.77
CA GLU A 42 9.30 -5.42 7.69
C GLU A 42 7.95 -5.79 7.07
N ALA A 43 7.63 -5.19 5.93
CA ALA A 43 6.35 -5.36 5.25
C ALA A 43 6.32 -6.64 4.40
N GLN A 44 5.18 -7.31 4.41
CA GLN A 44 4.87 -8.41 3.50
C GLN A 44 4.08 -7.94 2.28
N LEU A 45 3.27 -6.91 2.48
CA LEU A 45 2.48 -6.24 1.45
C LEU A 45 2.88 -4.78 1.37
N ILE A 46 3.10 -4.31 0.16
CA ILE A 46 3.39 -2.93 -0.17
C ILE A 46 2.18 -2.38 -0.92
N ILE A 47 1.67 -1.26 -0.46
CA ILE A 47 0.60 -0.53 -1.13
C ILE A 47 1.18 0.76 -1.62
N ALA A 48 1.22 0.93 -2.94
CA ALA A 48 1.66 2.16 -3.57
C ALA A 48 0.47 2.85 -4.24
N PHE A 49 0.42 4.17 -4.09
CA PHE A 49 -0.63 4.99 -4.69
C PHE A 49 -0.13 5.59 -6.00
N GLY A 50 -0.96 5.50 -7.03
CA GLY A 50 -0.68 6.05 -8.35
C GLY A 50 -0.28 5.02 -9.40
N ASN A 51 0.21 5.53 -10.55
CA ASN A 51 0.36 4.74 -11.77
C ASN A 51 1.72 4.04 -11.94
N SER A 52 2.72 4.35 -11.11
CA SER A 52 4.06 3.77 -11.28
C SER A 52 4.76 3.58 -9.94
N LEU A 53 5.44 2.44 -9.82
CA LEU A 53 6.27 2.11 -8.68
C LEU A 53 7.72 2.40 -9.03
N THR A 54 8.38 3.28 -8.28
CA THR A 54 9.83 3.46 -8.44
C THR A 54 10.54 2.16 -8.07
N PRO A 55 11.44 1.65 -8.92
CA PRO A 55 12.08 0.38 -8.65
C PRO A 55 12.94 0.48 -7.39
N ASN A 56 12.67 -0.41 -6.43
CA ASN A 56 13.39 -0.49 -5.16
C ASN A 56 13.72 -1.95 -4.86
N ASP A 57 14.98 -2.22 -4.50
CA ASP A 57 15.43 -3.56 -4.14
C ASP A 57 14.68 -4.12 -2.93
N ALA A 58 14.25 -3.25 -2.01
CA ALA A 58 13.48 -3.64 -0.83
C ALA A 58 12.08 -4.20 -1.14
N TYR A 59 11.58 -4.02 -2.38
CA TYR A 59 10.32 -4.57 -2.85
C TYR A 59 10.47 -6.00 -3.41
N LYS A 60 11.71 -6.45 -3.69
CA LYS A 60 11.96 -7.81 -4.21
C LYS A 60 11.48 -8.87 -3.24
N GLY A 61 10.76 -9.86 -3.77
CA GLY A 61 10.14 -10.94 -2.98
C GLY A 61 8.88 -10.55 -2.21
N LYS A 62 8.41 -9.29 -2.32
CA LYS A 62 7.21 -8.81 -1.63
C LYS A 62 6.02 -8.71 -2.55
N LYS A 63 4.84 -8.69 -1.94
CA LYS A 63 3.60 -8.43 -2.67
C LYS A 63 3.40 -6.93 -2.78
N VAL A 64 3.05 -6.46 -3.96
CA VAL A 64 2.75 -5.07 -4.28
C VAL A 64 1.32 -4.99 -4.78
N TYR A 65 0.62 -3.94 -4.33
CA TYR A 65 -0.66 -3.54 -4.86
C TYR A 65 -0.58 -2.06 -5.26
N LEU A 66 -0.90 -1.77 -6.51
CA LEU A 66 -1.06 -0.40 -7.00
C LEU A 66 -2.51 0.03 -6.77
N ALA A 67 -2.69 0.97 -5.85
CA ALA A 67 -3.97 1.57 -5.54
C ALA A 67 -4.13 2.89 -6.31
N ASP A 68 -5.34 3.11 -6.81
CA ASP A 68 -5.74 4.40 -7.35
C ASP A 68 -6.07 5.35 -6.18
N GLU A 69 -5.43 6.52 -6.15
CA GLU A 69 -5.54 7.48 -5.05
C GLU A 69 -6.98 7.97 -4.88
N GLU A 70 -7.65 8.37 -5.97
CA GLU A 70 -9.01 8.88 -5.91
C GLU A 70 -9.97 7.80 -5.37
N LYS A 71 -9.81 6.55 -5.81
CA LYS A 71 -10.59 5.44 -5.26
C LYS A 71 -10.24 5.14 -3.82
N ALA A 72 -8.97 5.24 -3.43
CA ALA A 72 -8.55 5.02 -2.04
C ALA A 72 -9.13 6.06 -1.09
N PHE A 73 -9.22 7.31 -1.56
CA PHE A 73 -9.81 8.41 -0.80
C PHE A 73 -11.33 8.29 -0.66
N ASN A 74 -12.02 7.90 -1.73
CA ASN A 74 -13.47 7.72 -1.73
C ASN A 74 -13.90 6.42 -1.04
N ASP A 75 -13.16 5.32 -1.23
CA ASP A 75 -13.51 3.98 -0.71
C ASP A 75 -12.25 3.21 -0.24
N SER A 76 -11.77 3.57 0.94
CA SER A 76 -10.58 2.98 1.56
C SER A 76 -10.76 1.49 1.91
N LYS A 77 -12.00 1.05 2.12
CA LYS A 77 -12.31 -0.36 2.41
C LYS A 77 -12.15 -1.24 1.18
N ALA A 78 -12.62 -0.77 0.02
CA ALA A 78 -12.38 -1.46 -1.24
C ALA A 78 -10.88 -1.62 -1.52
N VAL A 79 -10.05 -0.63 -1.13
CA VAL A 79 -8.59 -0.75 -1.26
C VAL A 79 -8.02 -1.88 -0.41
N LEU A 80 -8.44 -2.04 0.84
CA LEU A 80 -7.99 -3.17 1.66
C LEU A 80 -8.36 -4.51 1.03
N GLU A 81 -9.63 -4.69 0.65
CA GLU A 81 -10.10 -5.95 0.09
C GLU A 81 -9.37 -6.30 -1.21
N LYS A 82 -9.15 -5.29 -2.06
CA LYS A 82 -8.41 -5.46 -3.31
C LYS A 82 -6.92 -5.67 -3.05
N ALA A 83 -6.31 -4.96 -2.11
CA ALA A 83 -4.91 -5.16 -1.76
C ALA A 83 -4.67 -6.58 -1.24
N LEU A 84 -5.62 -7.19 -0.54
CA LEU A 84 -5.48 -8.58 -0.08
C LEU A 84 -5.76 -9.63 -1.17
N LYS A 85 -6.62 -9.32 -2.15
CA LYS A 85 -7.02 -10.26 -3.23
C LYS A 85 -6.16 -10.13 -4.49
N GLU A 86 -5.85 -8.91 -4.88
CA GLU A 86 -5.22 -8.54 -6.16
C GLU A 86 -3.72 -8.19 -6.01
N CYS A 87 -3.14 -8.24 -4.81
CA CYS A 87 -1.70 -8.04 -4.66
C CYS A 87 -0.91 -9.09 -5.44
N LYS A 88 0.09 -8.63 -6.18
CA LYS A 88 0.96 -9.45 -7.01
C LYS A 88 2.41 -9.36 -6.54
N PRO A 89 3.25 -10.36 -6.81
CA PRO A 89 4.68 -10.22 -6.54
C PRO A 89 5.24 -9.02 -7.30
N TYR A 90 6.11 -8.25 -6.65
CA TYR A 90 6.75 -7.07 -7.23
C TYR A 90 7.38 -7.33 -8.60
N GLU A 91 7.92 -8.53 -8.81
CA GLU A 91 8.52 -8.97 -10.07
C GLU A 91 7.56 -8.90 -11.28
N ASP A 92 6.25 -8.96 -11.06
CA ASP A 92 5.25 -8.81 -12.13
C ASP A 92 5.19 -7.36 -12.67
N TYR A 93 5.64 -6.39 -11.88
CA TYR A 93 5.68 -4.96 -12.23
C TYR A 93 7.01 -4.55 -12.87
N LEU A 94 7.99 -5.45 -12.96
CA LEU A 94 9.31 -5.22 -13.57
C LEU A 94 9.40 -5.70 -15.04
N LYS A 95 8.31 -6.24 -15.60
CA LYS A 95 8.24 -6.74 -16.98
C LYS A 95 7.81 -5.64 -17.94
#